data_AF-A0A7S2S905-F1
#
_entry.id   AF-A0A7S2S905-F1
#
_cell.length_a   1.000
_cell.length_b   1.000
_cell.length_c   1.000
_cell.angle_alpha   90.00
_cell.angle_beta   90.00
_cell.angle_gamma   90.00
#
_symmetry.space_group_name_H-M   'P 1'
#
loop_
_entity.id
_entity.type
_entity.pdbx_description
1 polymer ?
#
loop_
_entity_poly.entity_id
_entity_poly.type
_entity_poly.pdbx_seq_one_letter_code
_entity_poly.pdbx_strand_id
1 'polypeptide(L)'
;VMSLGAGTQSVATLVRSIILGILHGMMVYPKFLVIPISEEANLDSIADPMPCGILRLTIVKATDLPVMDYMFGVSLGTCDGYVVAVLGNTKVKTKMVSSKLNP
;
A
#
# COMPACT_ATOMS: atom_id res chain seq x y z
N VAL A 1 32.98 -10.48 70.88
CA VAL A 1 31.65 -11.10 71.17
C VAL A 1 30.79 -10.96 69.93
N MET A 2 29.98 -11.97 69.65
CA MET A 2 29.60 -12.48 68.33
C MET A 2 28.52 -11.70 67.56
N SER A 3 28.49 -11.95 66.24
CA SER A 3 27.31 -12.11 65.35
C SER A 3 26.42 -10.91 64.99
N LEU A 4 26.53 -10.45 63.73
CA LEU A 4 25.52 -10.46 62.66
C LEU A 4 26.16 -9.67 61.49
N GLY A 5 26.38 -10.20 60.28
CA GLY A 5 25.43 -10.99 59.52
C GLY A 5 24.50 -10.13 58.65
N ALA A 6 24.80 -8.86 58.37
CA ALA A 6 24.32 -8.09 57.20
C ALA A 6 24.99 -6.71 57.24
N GLY A 7 25.71 -6.34 56.18
CA GLY A 7 26.33 -5.03 56.05
C GLY A 7 25.32 -3.92 56.36
N THR A 8 25.74 -2.97 57.19
CA THR A 8 24.99 -1.82 57.67
C THR A 8 24.27 -1.11 56.51
N GLN A 9 22.99 -1.43 56.29
CA GLN A 9 22.18 -0.66 55.35
C GLN A 9 21.87 0.66 56.02
N SER A 10 22.68 1.68 55.70
CA SER A 10 22.42 3.07 56.05
C SER A 10 21.01 3.46 55.63
N VAL A 11 20.34 4.31 56.42
CA VAL A 11 19.00 4.85 56.09
C VAL A 11 18.99 5.44 54.67
N ALA A 12 20.10 6.02 54.24
CA ALA A 12 20.28 6.52 52.88
C ALA A 12 20.17 5.42 51.81
N THR A 13 20.74 4.24 52.06
CA THR A 13 20.68 3.09 51.14
C THR A 13 19.27 2.52 51.03
N LEU A 14 18.56 2.46 52.14
CA LEU A 14 17.19 1.95 52.21
C LEU A 14 16.22 2.89 51.48
N VAL A 15 16.32 4.20 51.72
CA VAL A 15 15.53 5.21 51.00
C VAL A 15 15.81 5.17 49.50
N ARG A 16 17.09 5.04 49.11
CA ARG A 16 17.47 4.91 47.70
C ARG A 16 16.87 3.67 47.04
N SER A 17 16.87 2.53 47.73
CA SER A 17 16.28 1.28 47.22
C SER A 17 14.76 1.41 47.02
N ILE A 18 14.05 2.06 47.94
CA ILE A 18 12.60 2.30 47.82
C ILE A 18 12.30 3.23 46.64
N ILE A 19 13.03 4.33 46.50
CA ILE A 19 12.83 5.28 45.39
C ILE A 19 13.06 4.58 44.05
N LEU A 20 14.15 3.80 43.93
CA LEU A 20 14.43 3.03 42.72
C LEU A 20 13.37 1.96 42.45
N GLY A 21 12.82 1.31 43.49
CA GLY A 21 11.73 0.34 43.35
C GLY A 21 10.44 0.96 42.82
N ILE A 22 10.08 2.15 43.30
CA ILE A 22 8.90 2.91 42.81
C ILE A 22 9.12 3.34 41.37
N LEU A 23 10.30 3.87 41.04
CA LEU A 23 10.64 4.33 39.71
C LEU A 23 10.66 3.17 38.71
N HIS A 24 11.21 2.02 39.10
CA HIS A 24 11.14 0.78 38.34
C HIS A 24 9.68 0.38 38.09
N GLY A 25 8.83 0.39 39.12
CA GLY A 25 7.40 0.10 39.00
C GLY A 25 6.61 1.07 38.10
N MET A 26 7.12 2.29 37.88
CA MET A 26 6.54 3.25 36.95
C MET A 26 7.02 3.07 35.50
N MET A 27 8.21 2.53 35.29
CA MET A 27 8.81 2.34 33.95
C MET A 27 8.49 0.97 33.34
N VAL A 28 7.85 0.09 34.08
CA VAL A 28 7.40 -1.23 33.60
C VAL A 28 5.92 -1.25 33.26
N TYR A 29 5.55 -2.27 32.50
CA TYR A 29 4.16 -2.60 32.17
C TYR A 29 3.29 -2.68 33.45
N PRO A 30 2.03 -2.20 33.46
CA PRO A 30 1.17 -1.81 32.33
C PRO A 30 1.35 -0.36 31.84
N LYS A 31 2.36 0.38 32.34
CA LYS A 31 2.58 1.76 31.91
C LYS A 31 3.46 1.76 30.66
N PHE A 32 2.90 2.24 29.55
CA PHE A 32 3.63 2.44 28.30
C PHE A 32 3.28 3.80 27.71
N LEU A 33 4.26 4.44 27.09
CA LEU A 33 4.08 5.69 26.36
C LEU A 33 3.67 5.35 24.93
N VAL A 34 2.42 5.64 24.56
CA VAL A 34 1.98 5.56 23.17
C VAL A 34 2.32 6.87 22.48
N ILE A 35 3.18 6.81 21.48
CA ILE A 35 3.47 7.95 20.60
C ILE A 35 2.69 7.72 19.30
N PRO A 36 1.57 8.42 19.07
CA PRO A 36 0.86 8.31 17.81
C PRO A 36 1.75 8.90 16.69
N ILE A 37 1.99 8.11 15.65
CA ILE A 37 2.85 8.50 14.51
C ILE A 37 2.08 9.43 13.55
N SER A 38 0.74 9.38 13.57
CA SER A 38 -0.14 10.27 12.82
C SER A 38 -1.54 10.24 13.43
N GLU A 39 -2.18 11.39 13.61
CA GLU A 39 -3.56 11.51 14.09
C GLU A 39 -4.61 11.33 12.96
N GLU A 40 -4.18 11.41 11.69
CA GLU A 40 -5.08 11.51 10.53
C GLU A 40 -4.89 10.40 9.47
N ALA A 41 -3.91 9.51 9.67
CA ALA A 41 -3.76 8.36 8.79
C ALA A 41 -4.93 7.40 9.03
N ASN A 42 -5.96 7.51 8.19
CA ASN A 42 -7.11 6.62 8.18
C ASN A 42 -6.64 5.23 7.70
N LEU A 43 -6.04 4.45 8.61
CA LEU A 43 -5.43 3.15 8.35
C LEU A 43 -6.41 2.20 7.65
N ASP A 44 -7.70 2.35 7.95
CA ASP A 44 -8.78 1.57 7.34
C ASP A 44 -8.87 1.80 5.83
N SER A 45 -8.70 3.04 5.37
CA SER A 45 -8.71 3.38 3.94
C SER A 45 -7.46 2.92 3.17
N ILE A 46 -6.35 2.73 3.88
CA ILE A 46 -5.09 2.22 3.32
C ILE A 46 -5.12 0.69 3.29
N ALA A 47 -5.65 0.06 4.33
CA ALA A 47 -5.76 -1.38 4.45
C ALA A 47 -6.77 -1.95 3.45
N ASP A 48 -7.90 -1.27 3.25
CA ASP A 48 -8.90 -1.64 2.25
C ASP A 48 -9.45 -0.40 1.51
N PRO A 49 -8.81 0.01 0.41
CA PRO A 49 -9.32 1.11 -0.39
C PRO A 49 -10.62 0.65 -1.08
N MET A 50 -11.76 1.05 -0.50
CA MET A 50 -13.06 0.77 -1.09
C MET A 50 -13.13 1.37 -2.52
N PRO A 51 -13.43 0.56 -3.55
CA PRO A 51 -13.45 1.07 -4.92
C PRO A 51 -14.59 2.08 -5.09
N CYS A 52 -14.27 3.28 -5.59
CA CYS A 52 -15.25 4.36 -5.81
C CYS A 52 -16.36 3.99 -6.82
N GLY A 53 -16.19 2.91 -7.59
CA GLY A 53 -17.19 2.41 -8.54
C GLY A 53 -16.61 1.40 -9.54
N ILE A 54 -17.49 0.78 -10.32
CA ILE A 54 -17.13 -0.19 -11.37
C ILE A 54 -17.33 0.46 -12.75
N LEU A 55 -16.25 0.56 -13.54
CA LEU A 55 -16.33 1.01 -14.93
C LEU A 55 -16.51 -0.20 -15.85
N ARG A 56 -17.62 -0.25 -16.60
CA ARG A 56 -17.85 -1.25 -17.65
C ARG A 56 -17.56 -0.63 -19.01
N LEU A 57 -16.53 -1.11 -19.68
CA LEU A 57 -16.18 -0.71 -21.05
C LEU A 57 -16.69 -1.77 -22.04
N THR A 58 -17.50 -1.34 -23.00
CA THR A 58 -17.91 -2.18 -24.13
C THR A 58 -17.29 -1.61 -25.39
N ILE A 59 -16.26 -2.28 -25.90
CA ILE A 59 -15.62 -1.92 -27.16
C ILE A 59 -16.45 -2.58 -28.26
N VAL A 60 -17.12 -1.77 -29.08
CA VAL A 60 -18.10 -2.26 -30.06
C VAL A 60 -17.45 -2.41 -31.43
N LYS A 61 -17.08 -1.30 -32.07
CA LYS A 61 -16.50 -1.26 -33.41
C LYS A 61 -15.58 -0.07 -33.54
N ALA A 62 -14.63 -0.18 -34.45
CA ALA A 62 -13.90 0.98 -34.96
C ALA A 62 -14.25 1.17 -36.45
N THR A 63 -14.37 2.42 -36.87
CA THR A 63 -14.67 2.79 -38.26
C THR A 63 -13.54 3.62 -38.82
N ASP A 64 -13.23 3.42 -40.10
CA ASP A 64 -12.24 4.20 -40.84
C ASP A 64 -10.83 4.20 -40.20
N LEU A 65 -10.28 3.01 -39.92
CA LEU A 65 -8.88 2.93 -39.51
C LEU A 65 -7.97 3.43 -40.64
N PRO A 66 -6.97 4.28 -40.33
CA PRO A 66 -6.03 4.76 -41.34
C PRO A 66 -5.28 3.57 -41.96
N VAL A 67 -5.31 3.49 -43.29
CA VAL A 67 -4.56 2.48 -44.06
C VAL A 67 -3.08 2.80 -43.89
N MET A 68 -2.39 2.02 -43.06
CA MET A 68 -0.95 2.14 -42.88
C MET A 68 -0.17 1.14 -43.75
N ASP A 69 -0.84 0.14 -44.34
CA ASP A 69 -0.17 -0.91 -45.11
C ASP A 69 0.04 -0.48 -46.58
N TYR A 70 1.03 0.40 -46.77
CA TYR A 70 1.53 0.79 -48.09
C TYR A 70 2.58 -0.23 -48.58
N MET A 71 2.16 -1.43 -48.95
CA MET A 71 3.04 -2.33 -49.71
C MET A 71 3.02 -1.96 -51.19
N PHE A 72 4.15 -1.45 -51.70
CA PHE A 72 4.44 -1.31 -53.14
C PHE A 72 3.52 -0.35 -53.93
N GLY A 73 3.23 0.84 -53.41
CA GLY A 73 2.58 1.91 -54.19
C GLY A 73 1.11 1.67 -54.59
N VAL A 74 0.50 0.58 -54.10
CA VAL A 74 -0.94 0.31 -54.18
C VAL A 74 -1.45 0.28 -52.75
N SER A 75 -2.36 1.16 -52.38
CA SER A 75 -2.97 1.16 -51.05
C SER A 75 -3.90 -0.07 -50.93
N LEU A 76 -3.35 -1.19 -50.47
CA LEU A 76 -4.17 -2.30 -50.00
C LEU A 76 -4.86 -1.83 -48.71
N GLY A 77 -6.15 -1.53 -48.81
CA GLY A 77 -7.00 -0.99 -47.75
C GLY A 77 -7.27 -1.97 -46.61
N THR A 78 -6.23 -2.64 -46.11
CA THR A 78 -6.30 -3.64 -45.04
C THR A 78 -5.47 -3.15 -43.86
N CYS A 79 -6.09 -3.10 -42.68
CA CYS A 79 -5.45 -2.75 -41.43
C CYS A 79 -5.76 -3.84 -40.40
N ASP A 80 -4.77 -4.22 -39.61
CA ASP A 80 -4.96 -5.11 -38.48
C ASP A 80 -5.24 -4.27 -37.22
N GLY A 81 -6.52 -4.07 -36.94
CA GLY A 81 -6.97 -3.26 -35.80
C GLY A 81 -6.99 -4.03 -34.49
N TYR A 82 -6.44 -3.42 -33.43
CA TYR A 82 -6.67 -3.83 -32.05
C TYR A 82 -6.76 -2.59 -31.15
N VAL A 83 -7.54 -2.70 -30.06
CA VAL A 83 -7.74 -1.61 -29.10
C VAL A 83 -7.05 -1.98 -27.80
N VAL A 84 -6.29 -1.04 -27.25
CA VAL A 84 -5.71 -1.13 -25.90
C VAL A 84 -6.41 -0.10 -25.03
N ALA A 85 -7.28 -0.56 -24.14
CA ALA A 85 -7.89 0.29 -23.12
C ALA A 85 -7.03 0.25 -21.85
N VAL A 86 -6.69 1.43 -21.32
CA VAL A 86 -5.88 1.58 -20.11
C VAL A 86 -6.67 2.34 -19.05
N LEU A 87 -6.89 1.72 -17.89
CA LEU A 87 -7.50 2.33 -16.72
C LEU A 87 -6.53 2.18 -15.54
N GLY A 88 -5.80 3.25 -15.22
CA GLY A 88 -4.77 3.24 -14.18
C GLY A 88 -3.72 2.16 -14.44
N ASN A 89 -3.66 1.16 -13.57
CA ASN A 89 -2.75 0.01 -13.67
C ASN A 89 -3.29 -1.13 -14.55
N THR A 90 -4.58 -1.11 -14.91
CA THR A 90 -5.20 -2.19 -15.68
C THR A 90 -5.10 -1.90 -17.17
N LYS A 91 -4.54 -2.84 -17.93
CA LYS A 91 -4.47 -2.79 -19.40
C LYS A 91 -5.29 -3.92 -19.98
N VAL A 92 -6.32 -3.59 -20.74
CA VAL A 92 -7.17 -4.56 -21.45
C VAL A 92 -6.90 -4.44 -22.94
N LYS A 93 -6.54 -5.55 -23.58
CA LYS A 93 -6.32 -5.64 -25.02
C LYS A 93 -7.46 -6.41 -25.67
N THR A 94 -8.03 -5.88 -26.74
CA THR A 94 -9.01 -6.63 -27.55
C THR A 94 -8.33 -7.62 -28.49
N LYS A 95 -9.10 -8.60 -28.97
CA LYS A 95 -8.63 -9.54 -29.98
C LYS A 95 -8.29 -8.76 -31.26
N MET A 96 -7.15 -9.09 -31.84
CA MET A 96 -6.71 -8.54 -33.13
C MET A 96 -7.66 -9.02 -34.23
N VAL A 97 -8.22 -8.09 -34.99
CA VAL A 97 -9.03 -8.39 -36.17
C VAL A 97 -8.18 -8.07 -37.39
N SER A 98 -7.78 -9.12 -38.11
CA SER A 98 -6.90 -8.98 -39.26
C SER A 98 -7.66 -8.51 -40.51
N SER A 99 -7.05 -7.62 -41.29
CA SER A 99 -7.45 -7.28 -42.67
C SER A 99 -8.84 -6.63 -42.81
N LYS A 100 -9.27 -5.83 -41.82
CA LYS A 100 -10.54 -5.06 -41.92
C LYS A 100 -10.34 -3.61 -41.51
N LEU A 101 -10.81 -2.70 -42.36
CA LEU A 101 -10.84 -1.26 -42.05
C LEU A 101 -11.93 -0.87 -41.03
N ASN A 102 -12.91 -1.77 -40.84
CA ASN A 102 -14.03 -1.62 -39.91
C ASN A 102 -14.17 -2.87 -39.02
N PRO A 103 -13.27 -3.09 -38.05
CA PRO A 103 -13.33 -4.19 -37.10
C PRO A 103 -14.44 -4.00 -36.05
#